data_AF-A0A9E1SCK5-F1
#
_entry.id   AF-A0A9E1SCK5-F1
#
_cell.length_a   1.000
_cell.length_b   1.000
_cell.length_c   1.000
_cell.angle_alpha   90.00
_cell.angle_beta   90.00
_cell.angle_gamma   90.00
#
_symmetry.space_group_name_H-M   'P 1'
#
loop_
_entity.id
_entity.type
_entity.pdbx_description
1 polymer ?
#
loop_
_entity_poly.entity_id
_entity_poly.type
_entity_poly.pdbx_seq_one_letter_code
_entity_poly.pdbx_strand_id
1 'polypeptide(L)'
;MKRLFLSTLLFFHAFGYAFAEKKAENEITISGNDTMQFDVKNFNVTAGEKVKIIFKNSGQLPKIAMGHNLVLLKKGISAIAFGQKALGAGANAVNPLP
;
A
#
# COMPACT_ATOMS: atom_id res chain seq x y z
N MET A 1 -68.30 -14.95 13.64
CA MET A 1 -68.32 -13.98 12.53
C MET A 1 -67.08 -13.11 12.63
N LYS A 2 -66.55 -12.73 11.47
CA LYS A 2 -65.27 -12.06 11.21
C LYS A 2 -64.99 -10.84 12.09
N ARG A 3 -63.70 -10.65 12.45
CA ARG A 3 -62.87 -9.40 12.43
C ARG A 3 -61.87 -9.44 13.59
N LEU A 4 -60.67 -9.96 13.37
CA LEU A 4 -59.46 -9.26 12.89
C LEU A 4 -58.88 -8.30 13.96
N PHE A 5 -58.05 -8.86 14.86
CA PHE A 5 -57.18 -8.12 15.77
C PHE A 5 -55.72 -8.35 15.37
N LEU A 6 -55.16 -7.29 14.77
CA LEU A 6 -53.88 -6.64 15.04
C LEU A 6 -52.74 -7.42 15.73
N SER A 7 -51.54 -7.24 15.16
CA SER A 7 -50.20 -7.37 15.77
C SER A 7 -49.54 -8.74 15.72
N THR A 8 -48.77 -8.98 14.65
CA THR A 8 -47.57 -9.83 14.70
C THR A 8 -46.41 -9.09 14.05
N LEU A 9 -45.60 -8.52 14.92
CA LEU A 9 -44.25 -8.03 14.70
C LEU A 9 -43.40 -9.16 14.10
N LEU A 10 -43.00 -9.04 12.83
CA LEU A 10 -41.95 -9.87 12.23
C LEU A 10 -40.91 -8.96 11.57
N PHE A 11 -39.99 -8.50 12.43
CA PHE A 11 -38.70 -7.93 12.08
C PHE A 11 -37.86 -9.02 11.40
N PHE A 12 -37.97 -9.18 10.08
CA PHE A 12 -37.08 -10.04 9.30
C PHE A 12 -35.96 -9.21 8.67
N HIS A 13 -34.85 -9.18 9.40
CA HIS A 13 -33.46 -9.29 8.93
C HIS A 13 -33.23 -9.02 7.43
N ALA A 14 -32.81 -7.79 7.13
CA ALA A 14 -31.85 -7.54 6.07
C ALA A 14 -30.74 -6.65 6.63
N PHE A 15 -29.99 -7.22 7.58
CA PHE A 15 -28.70 -6.70 8.02
C PHE A 15 -27.70 -6.94 6.88
N GLY A 16 -27.89 -6.21 5.77
CA GLY A 16 -26.89 -6.04 4.75
C GLY A 16 -25.78 -5.20 5.34
N TYR A 17 -24.89 -5.83 6.09
CA TYR A 17 -23.58 -5.24 6.35
C TYR A 17 -22.91 -5.12 4.98
N ALA A 18 -23.05 -3.93 4.39
CA ALA A 18 -22.07 -3.45 3.44
C ALA A 18 -20.72 -3.60 4.14
N PHE A 19 -19.92 -4.57 3.69
CA PHE A 19 -18.49 -4.54 3.94
C PHE A 19 -17.98 -3.28 3.25
N ALA A 20 -18.06 -2.15 3.96
CA ALA A 20 -17.32 -0.97 3.61
C ALA A 20 -15.86 -1.41 3.62
N GLU A 21 -15.29 -1.53 2.43
CA GLU A 21 -13.87 -1.75 2.25
C GLU A 21 -13.16 -0.64 3.04
N LYS A 22 -12.54 -0.99 4.17
CA LYS A 22 -11.83 -0.03 5.02
C LYS A 22 -10.70 0.55 4.19
N LYS A 23 -10.98 1.67 3.53
CA LYS A 23 -10.01 2.48 2.80
C LYS A 23 -8.87 2.73 3.79
N ALA A 24 -7.65 2.32 3.45
CA ALA A 24 -6.51 2.53 4.33
C ALA A 24 -6.41 4.03 4.65
N GLU A 25 -6.75 4.40 5.88
CA GLU A 25 -6.76 5.80 6.33
C GLU A 25 -5.32 6.38 6.38
N ASN A 26 -4.31 5.50 6.29
CA ASN A 26 -2.90 5.87 6.23
C ASN A 26 -2.32 5.60 4.85
N GLU A 27 -2.52 6.54 3.93
CA GLU A 27 -1.84 6.58 2.64
C GLU A 27 -0.57 7.42 2.74
N ILE A 28 0.57 6.84 2.35
CA ILE A 28 1.88 7.50 2.36
C ILE A 28 2.36 7.56 0.91
N THR A 29 2.50 8.77 0.39
CA THR A 29 3.08 8.99 -0.95
C THR A 29 4.55 9.36 -0.82
N ILE A 30 5.40 8.68 -1.58
CA ILE A 30 6.85 8.92 -1.65
C ILE A 30 7.20 9.12 -3.12
N SER A 31 7.98 10.15 -3.42
CA SER A 31 8.43 10.46 -4.78
C SER A 31 9.96 10.41 -4.89
N GLY A 32 10.47 9.76 -5.94
CA GLY A 32 11.88 9.81 -6.32
C GLY A 32 12.11 10.70 -7.54
N ASN A 33 13.25 11.41 -7.61
CA ASN A 33 13.58 12.32 -8.70
C ASN A 33 14.87 11.93 -9.47
N ASP A 34 15.18 12.66 -10.54
CA ASP A 34 16.37 12.40 -11.38
C ASP A 34 17.71 12.65 -10.67
N THR A 35 17.70 13.25 -9.47
CA THR A 35 18.91 13.51 -8.67
C THR A 35 19.14 12.45 -7.59
N MET A 36 18.52 11.27 -7.72
CA MET A 36 18.61 10.14 -6.79
C MET A 36 18.13 10.46 -5.37
N GLN A 37 17.11 11.31 -5.24
CA GLN A 37 16.59 11.72 -3.93
C GLN A 37 15.10 11.37 -3.80
N PHE A 38 14.74 10.86 -2.61
CA PHE A 38 13.36 10.78 -2.17
C PHE A 38 12.94 12.08 -1.46
N ASP A 39 11.69 12.50 -1.66
CA ASP A 39 11.08 13.65 -0.98
C ASP A 39 10.87 13.40 0.52
N VAL A 40 10.45 12.19 0.89
CA VAL A 40 10.19 11.76 2.27
C VAL A 40 11.40 10.98 2.81
N LYS A 41 12.01 11.50 3.89
CA LYS A 41 13.16 10.87 4.57
C LYS A 41 12.76 9.99 5.75
N ASN A 42 11.64 10.29 6.38
CA ASN A 42 11.07 9.52 7.48
C ASN A 42 9.55 9.67 7.46
N PHE A 43 8.86 8.63 7.91
CA PHE A 43 7.43 8.65 8.18
C PHE A 43 7.16 7.67 9.33
N ASN A 44 6.10 7.94 10.08
CA ASN A 44 5.68 7.10 11.20
C ASN A 44 4.38 6.40 10.85
N VAL A 45 4.22 5.18 11.36
CA VAL A 45 2.99 4.39 11.21
C VAL A 45 2.61 3.80 12.56
N THR A 46 1.31 3.77 12.86
CA THR A 46 0.81 3.11 14.07
C THR A 46 0.82 1.60 13.88
N ALA A 47 1.24 0.87 14.91
CA ALA A 47 1.24 -0.58 14.88
C ALA A 47 -0.19 -1.14 14.73
N GLY A 48 -0.36 -2.15 13.89
CA GLY A 48 -1.65 -2.80 13.64
C GLY A 48 -2.52 -2.14 12.56
N GLU A 49 -2.13 -0.98 12.04
CA GLU A 49 -2.86 -0.29 10.97
C GLU A 49 -2.44 -0.78 9.58
N LYS A 50 -3.41 -0.86 8.66
CA LYS A 50 -3.12 -1.07 7.24
C LYS A 50 -2.59 0.24 6.66
N VAL A 51 -1.40 0.17 6.07
CA VAL A 51 -0.74 1.32 5.43
C VAL A 51 -0.69 1.08 3.93
N LYS A 52 -1.09 2.07 3.14
CA LYS A 52 -0.95 2.06 1.68
C LYS A 52 0.22 2.96 1.30
N ILE A 53 1.23 2.39 0.66
CA ILE A 53 2.36 3.17 0.15
C ILE A 53 2.18 3.38 -1.35
N ILE A 54 2.23 4.64 -1.78
CA ILE A 54 2.24 5.02 -3.18
C ILE A 54 3.63 5.55 -3.49
N PHE A 55 4.31 4.90 -4.44
CA PHE A 55 5.59 5.38 -4.94
C PHE A 55 5.40 6.07 -6.31
N LYS A 56 5.96 7.26 -6.48
CA LYS A 56 5.95 8.01 -7.74
C LYS A 56 7.38 8.30 -8.19
N ASN A 57 7.67 8.13 -9.48
CA ASN A 57 8.88 8.69 -10.06
C ASN A 57 8.53 10.05 -10.68
N SER A 58 9.03 11.14 -10.10
CA SER A 58 8.82 12.51 -10.58
C SER A 58 9.95 13.01 -11.50
N GLY A 59 10.88 12.13 -11.85
CA GLY A 59 11.89 12.37 -12.87
C GLY A 59 11.33 12.49 -14.29
N GLN A 60 12.07 13.17 -15.15
CA GLN A 60 11.81 13.26 -16.60
C GLN A 60 12.64 12.22 -17.38
N LEU A 61 13.68 11.67 -16.76
CA LEU A 61 14.54 10.69 -17.43
C LEU A 61 13.85 9.32 -17.57
N PRO A 62 14.19 8.54 -18.60
CA PRO A 62 13.63 7.21 -18.80
C PRO A 62 13.91 6.27 -17.61
N LYS A 63 13.00 5.32 -17.36
CA LYS A 63 13.13 4.30 -16.30
C LYS A 63 14.45 3.52 -16.37
N ILE A 64 14.97 3.29 -17.57
CA ILE A 64 16.22 2.54 -17.76
C ILE A 64 17.42 3.34 -17.23
N ALA A 65 17.35 4.67 -17.26
CA ALA A 65 18.43 5.55 -16.80
C ALA A 65 18.28 5.92 -15.31
N MET A 66 17.06 6.30 -14.88
CA MET A 66 16.78 6.82 -13.53
C MET A 66 15.48 6.28 -12.96
N GLY A 67 15.26 4.98 -13.12
CA GLY A 67 14.16 4.26 -12.47
C GLY A 67 14.44 4.07 -10.99
N HIS A 68 13.44 4.38 -10.17
CA HIS A 68 13.49 4.15 -8.72
C HIS A 68 12.49 3.06 -8.33
N ASN A 69 12.86 2.29 -7.31
CA ASN A 69 11.99 1.35 -6.62
C ASN A 69 11.98 1.68 -5.11
N LEU A 70 10.98 1.17 -4.40
CA LEU A 70 10.92 1.25 -2.94
C LEU A 70 10.96 -0.15 -2.36
N VAL A 71 11.90 -0.40 -1.46
CA VAL A 71 12.07 -1.70 -0.77
C VAL A 71 11.98 -1.48 0.74
N LEU A 72 11.11 -2.26 1.40
CA LEU A 72 10.97 -2.24 2.85
C LEU A 72 11.78 -3.38 3.45
N LEU A 73 12.76 -3.05 4.28
CA LEU A 73 13.65 -4.02 4.92
C LEU A 73 13.38 -4.09 6.43
N LYS A 74 13.59 -5.27 7.01
CA LYS A 74 13.61 -5.40 8.48
C LYS A 74 14.76 -4.58 9.04
N LYS A 75 14.56 -4.01 10.24
CA LYS A 75 15.61 -3.29 10.96
C LYS A 75 16.86 -4.16 11.11
N GLY A 76 18.03 -3.59 10.83
CA GLY A 76 19.33 -4.28 10.91
C GLY A 76 19.78 -4.93 9.59
N ILE A 77 18.94 -5.00 8.56
CA ILE A 77 19.37 -5.41 7.23
C ILE A 77 20.03 -4.22 6.51
N SER A 78 21.26 -4.42 6.01
CA SER A 78 21.95 -3.40 5.22
C SER A 78 21.31 -3.27 3.84
N ALA A 79 20.89 -2.05 3.48
CA ALA A 79 20.33 -1.74 2.16
C ALA A 79 21.34 -2.01 1.04
N ILE A 80 22.63 -1.73 1.28
CA ILE A 80 23.70 -1.98 0.31
C ILE A 80 23.86 -3.48 0.07
N ALA A 81 23.90 -4.29 1.14
CA ALA A 81 24.02 -5.74 1.01
C ALA A 81 22.79 -6.36 0.33
N PHE A 82 21.59 -5.85 0.60
CA PHE A 82 20.38 -6.25 -0.12
C PHE A 82 20.50 -5.92 -1.61
N GLY A 83 20.88 -4.68 -1.96
CA GLY A 83 21.03 -4.25 -3.35
C GLY A 83 22.04 -5.10 -4.12
N GLN A 84 23.19 -5.42 -3.51
CA GLN A 84 24.19 -6.30 -4.12
C GLN A 84 23.65 -7.71 -4.39
N LYS A 85 22.90 -8.29 -3.44
CA LYS A 85 22.26 -9.60 -3.62
C LYS A 85 21.19 -9.57 -4.71
N ALA A 86 20.37 -8.54 -4.74
CA ALA A 86 19.34 -8.36 -5.76
C ALA A 86 19.96 -8.28 -7.16
N LEU A 87 21.03 -7.49 -7.33
CA LEU A 87 21.79 -7.40 -8.58
C LEU A 87 22.38 -8.77 -8.98
N GLY A 88 22.99 -9.48 -8.02
CA GLY A 88 23.50 -10.84 -8.26
C GLY A 88 22.43 -11.86 -8.64
N ALA A 89 21.18 -11.65 -8.20
CA ALA A 89 20.01 -12.44 -8.58
C ALA A 89 19.36 -11.99 -9.91
N GLY A 90 19.96 -11.03 -10.62
CA GLY A 90 19.51 -10.57 -11.93
C GLY A 90 18.51 -9.41 -11.91
N ALA A 91 18.36 -8.70 -10.79
CA ALA A 91 17.57 -7.47 -10.73
C ALA A 91 18.05 -6.42 -11.74
N ASN A 92 17.12 -5.82 -12.46
CA ASN A 92 17.36 -4.81 -13.49
C ASN A 92 16.13 -3.88 -13.64
N ALA A 93 16.19 -2.94 -14.59
CA ALA A 93 15.16 -1.93 -14.77
C ALA A 93 13.81 -2.47 -15.29
N VAL A 94 13.80 -3.68 -15.86
CA VAL A 94 12.63 -4.24 -16.56
C VAL A 94 12.00 -5.44 -15.85
N ASN A 95 12.63 -6.00 -14.82
CA ASN A 95 12.07 -7.08 -14.03
C ASN A 95 11.68 -6.63 -12.60
N PRO A 96 10.72 -7.32 -11.96
CA PRO A 96 10.48 -7.13 -10.54
C PRO A 96 11.72 -7.54 -9.74
N LEU A 97 11.95 -6.84 -8.63
CA LEU A 97 12.96 -7.25 -7.66
C LEU A 97 12.55 -8.61 -7.05
N PRO A 98 13.50 -9.53 -6.84
CA PRO A 98 13.25 -10.80 -6.16
C PRO A 98 12.90 -10.61 -4.67
#